data_AF-A0AB40B1F6-F1
#
_entry.id   AF-A0AB40B1F6-F1
#
_cell.length_a   1.000
_cell.length_b   1.000
_cell.length_c   1.000
_cell.angle_alpha   90.00
_cell.angle_beta   90.00
_cell.angle_gamma   90.00
#
_symmetry.space_group_name_H-M   'P 1'
#
loop_
_entity.id
_entity.type
_entity.pdbx_description
1 polymer ?
#
loop_
_entity_poly.entity_id
_entity_poly.type
_entity_poly.pdbx_seq_one_letter_code
_entity_poly.pdbx_strand_id
1 'polypeptide(L)'
;MEHQLGGGSWMMVPPPMPLSQDLLALQQQQQQQQQQQQQQHHHHPSLASHFHLLHLVESLAEAIDSGTRDQHSEALVNELTNHFEKCQQLLNSIAGSISAKGITVEGQKRKLEETAQQLNQRRDLINKYRSSVEDLVKPDGSK
;
A
#
# COMPACT_ATOMS: atom_id res chain seq x y z
N MET A 1 -52.80 9.17 -42.62
CA MET A 1 -52.41 7.76 -42.80
C MET A 1 -50.89 7.70 -42.68
N GLU A 2 -50.21 7.02 -41.76
CA GLU A 2 -50.58 6.08 -40.69
C GLU A 2 -49.33 5.76 -39.83
N HIS A 3 -49.54 5.68 -38.50
CA HIS A 3 -48.94 4.84 -37.46
C HIS A 3 -47.41 4.53 -37.37
N GLN A 4 -46.80 5.13 -36.34
CA GLN A 4 -46.10 4.50 -35.19
C GLN A 4 -45.67 3.03 -35.28
N LEU A 5 -44.39 2.73 -34.95
CA LEU A 5 -43.82 1.57 -34.21
C LEU A 5 -42.29 1.87 -34.11
N GLY A 6 -41.67 2.13 -32.94
CA GLY A 6 -41.43 1.18 -31.86
C GLY A 6 -40.06 0.50 -32.05
N GLY A 7 -39.07 0.85 -31.23
CA GLY A 7 -37.95 -0.05 -30.91
C GLY A 7 -36.54 0.42 -31.20
N GLY A 8 -35.69 0.34 -30.16
CA GLY A 8 -34.31 -0.10 -30.34
C GLY A 8 -33.24 0.98 -30.41
N SER A 9 -32.98 1.65 -29.29
CA SER A 9 -31.68 2.28 -29.01
C SER A 9 -30.60 1.20 -28.84
N TRP A 10 -30.22 0.51 -29.92
CA TRP A 10 -29.18 -0.51 -29.93
C TRP A 10 -28.17 -0.24 -31.05
N MET A 11 -27.52 0.92 -31.03
CA MET A 11 -26.34 1.16 -31.86
C MET A 11 -25.55 2.36 -31.33
N MET A 12 -25.16 2.30 -30.07
CA MET A 12 -23.90 2.91 -29.65
C MET A 12 -22.87 1.78 -29.60
N VAL A 13 -22.30 1.47 -30.78
CA VAL A 13 -21.02 0.77 -30.83
C VAL A 13 -20.01 1.75 -30.20
N PRO A 14 -19.38 1.42 -29.05
CA PRO A 14 -18.38 2.30 -28.49
C PRO A 14 -17.26 2.48 -29.53
N PRO A 15 -16.78 3.70 -29.78
CA PRO A 15 -15.66 3.92 -30.70
C PRO A 15 -14.45 3.11 -30.20
N PRO A 16 -13.60 2.57 -31.09
CA PRO A 16 -12.38 1.89 -30.68
C PRO A 16 -11.53 2.90 -29.91
N MET A 17 -11.42 2.71 -28.60
CA MET A 17 -10.51 3.49 -27.77
C MET A 17 -9.09 3.27 -28.31
N PRO A 18 -8.33 4.32 -28.65
CA PRO A 18 -6.94 4.15 -29.01
C PRO A 18 -6.20 3.72 -27.74
N LEU A 19 -5.57 2.54 -27.80
CA LEU A 19 -4.69 1.97 -26.77
C LEU A 19 -3.68 2.99 -26.21
N SER A 20 -3.36 4.03 -26.99
CA SER A 20 -2.53 5.17 -26.64
C SER A 20 -3.06 6.01 -25.47
N GLN A 21 -4.39 6.12 -25.30
CA GLN A 21 -4.99 6.95 -24.25
C GLN A 21 -4.91 6.28 -22.87
N ASP A 22 -5.01 4.96 -22.82
CA ASP A 22 -4.82 4.16 -21.60
C ASP A 22 -3.35 4.20 -21.15
N LEU A 23 -2.40 4.12 -22.10
CA LEU A 23 -0.97 4.25 -21.81
C LEU A 23 -0.61 5.65 -21.25
N LEU A 24 -1.24 6.71 -21.77
CA LEU A 24 -1.07 8.08 -21.29
C LEU A 24 -1.70 8.29 -19.91
N ALA A 25 -2.88 7.70 -19.66
CA ALA A 25 -3.52 7.74 -18.35
C ALA A 25 -2.69 6.98 -17.30
N LEU A 26 -2.14 5.81 -17.65
CA LEU A 26 -1.27 5.02 -16.78
C LEU A 26 0.06 5.73 -16.51
N GLN A 27 0.63 6.41 -17.51
CA GLN A 27 1.84 7.20 -17.36
C GLN A 27 1.62 8.42 -16.46
N GLN A 28 0.48 9.11 -16.58
CA GLN A 28 0.17 10.25 -15.73
C GLN A 28 -0.09 9.83 -14.27
N GLN A 29 -0.73 8.68 -14.05
CA GLN A 29 -0.93 8.14 -12.71
C GLN A 29 0.39 7.76 -12.03
N GLN A 30 1.39 7.30 -12.80
CA GLN A 30 2.71 6.94 -12.28
C GLN A 30 3.54 8.19 -11.89
N GLN A 31 3.40 9.30 -12.62
CA GLN A 31 4.09 10.56 -12.27
C GLN A 31 3.56 11.23 -11.00
N GLN A 32 2.24 11.19 -10.75
CA GLN A 32 1.68 11.78 -9.52
C GLN A 32 2.12 11.04 -8.25
N GLN A 33 2.37 9.72 -8.30
CA GLN A 33 2.87 9.00 -7.12
C GLN A 33 4.32 9.34 -6.76
N GLN A 34 5.16 9.74 -7.70
CA GLN A 34 6.56 10.08 -7.39
C GLN A 34 6.72 11.44 -6.69
N GLN A 35 5.90 12.45 -7.01
CA GLN A 35 6.06 13.77 -6.39
C GLN A 35 5.70 13.80 -4.90
N GLN A 36 4.80 12.93 -4.41
CA GLN A 36 4.49 12.88 -2.97
C GLN A 36 5.57 12.17 -2.13
N GLN A 37 6.48 11.39 -2.71
CA GLN A 37 7.52 10.70 -1.92
C GLN A 37 8.70 11.60 -1.54
N GLN A 38 8.98 12.68 -2.28
CA GLN A 38 10.20 13.48 -2.03
C GLN A 38 10.12 14.47 -0.86
N GLN A 39 8.94 14.88 -0.39
CA GLN A 39 8.86 15.88 0.69
C GLN A 39 9.03 15.34 2.12
N GLN A 40 9.22 14.03 2.33
CA GLN A 40 9.29 13.47 3.69
C GLN A 40 10.55 12.67 4.03
N HIS A 41 11.63 12.79 3.26
CA HIS A 41 12.93 12.22 3.63
C HIS A 41 13.66 13.06 4.70
N HIS A 42 12.98 13.42 5.79
CA HIS A 42 13.66 13.88 6.99
C HIS A 42 14.50 12.70 7.49
N HIS A 43 15.82 12.84 7.38
CA HIS A 43 16.80 11.87 7.86
C HIS A 43 16.64 11.73 9.37
N HIS A 44 15.90 10.72 9.81
CA HIS A 44 15.97 10.28 11.18
C HIS A 44 17.27 9.46 11.31
N PRO A 45 18.28 9.92 12.06
CA PRO A 45 19.38 9.05 12.47
C PRO A 45 18.80 7.82 13.18
N SER A 46 19.48 6.66 13.04
CA SER A 46 18.99 5.34 13.50
C SER A 46 18.26 5.41 14.86
N LEU A 47 16.99 5.00 14.84
CA LEU A 47 16.02 5.19 15.94
C LEU A 47 16.49 4.59 17.27
N ALA A 48 17.24 3.48 17.23
CA ALA A 48 17.68 2.78 18.43
C ALA A 48 18.89 3.43 19.12
N SER A 49 19.71 4.19 18.40
CA SER A 49 20.96 4.74 18.93
C SER A 49 20.78 6.06 19.69
N HIS A 50 19.64 6.74 19.56
CA HIS A 50 19.40 8.05 20.18
C HIS A 50 18.95 7.98 21.63
N PHE A 51 18.51 6.81 22.10
CA PHE A 51 17.91 6.66 23.41
C PHE A 51 18.81 5.72 24.22
N HIS A 52 19.79 6.28 24.94
CA HIS A 52 20.70 5.58 25.85
C HIS A 52 19.97 5.10 27.12
N LEU A 53 18.83 4.42 26.95
CA LEU A 53 17.93 3.98 28.02
C LEU A 53 18.59 3.00 28.97
N LEU A 54 19.40 2.08 28.43
CA LEU A 54 20.07 1.05 29.23
C LEU A 54 20.95 1.69 30.31
N HIS A 55 21.79 2.65 29.92
CA HIS A 55 22.68 3.35 30.85
C HIS A 55 21.91 4.13 31.92
N LEU A 56 20.80 4.77 31.56
CA LEU A 56 19.95 5.50 32.52
C LEU A 56 19.29 4.55 33.53
N VAL A 57 18.83 3.38 33.08
CA VAL A 57 18.23 2.36 33.95
C VAL A 57 19.28 1.72 34.86
N GLU A 58 20.46 1.42 34.34
CA GLU A 58 21.58 0.89 35.14
C GLU A 58 22.03 1.90 36.20
N SER A 59 22.20 3.17 35.83
CA SER A 59 22.56 4.26 36.75
C SER A 59 21.48 4.48 37.83
N LEU A 60 20.21 4.34 37.47
CA LEU A 60 19.09 4.46 38.41
C LEU A 60 19.06 3.27 39.37
N ALA A 61 19.30 2.05 38.87
CA ALA A 61 19.38 0.86 39.71
C ALA A 61 20.52 0.97 40.75
N GLU A 62 21.69 1.46 40.33
CA GLU A 62 22.85 1.69 41.22
C GLU A 62 22.56 2.80 42.25
N ALA A 63 21.87 3.88 41.86
CA ALA A 63 21.48 4.95 42.78
C ALA A 63 20.46 4.47 43.84
N ILE A 64 19.59 3.51 43.49
CA ILE A 64 18.63 2.89 44.41
C ILE A 64 19.35 1.90 45.35
N ASP A 65 20.23 1.05 44.83
CA ASP A 65 20.93 0.02 45.60
C ASP A 65 21.94 0.62 46.59
N SER A 66 22.57 1.73 46.22
CA SER A 66 23.45 2.50 47.11
C SER A 66 22.70 3.28 48.20
N GLY A 67 21.36 3.28 48.19
CA GLY A 67 20.52 3.95 49.19
C GLY A 67 20.47 5.48 49.06
N THR A 68 21.09 6.06 48.04
CA THR A 68 21.01 7.50 47.74
C THR A 68 19.72 7.85 47.00
N ARG A 69 18.60 7.87 47.72
CA ARG A 69 17.36 8.51 47.26
C ARG A 69 17.51 10.03 47.35
N ASP A 70 18.42 10.56 46.54
CA ASP A 70 18.80 11.96 46.41
C ASP A 70 18.17 12.59 45.15
N GLN A 71 18.26 13.91 45.01
CA GLN A 71 17.91 14.66 43.79
C GLN A 71 18.45 14.02 42.50
N HIS A 72 19.60 13.33 42.55
CA HIS A 72 20.14 12.58 41.42
C HIS A 72 19.20 11.46 40.92
N SER A 73 18.59 10.69 41.82
CA SER A 73 17.66 9.61 41.46
C SER A 73 16.38 10.16 40.80
N GLU A 74 15.85 11.27 41.31
CA GLU A 74 14.71 11.97 40.71
C GLU A 74 15.06 12.55 39.33
N ALA A 75 16.27 13.09 39.16
CA ALA A 75 16.75 13.58 37.87
C ALA A 75 16.82 12.45 36.84
N LEU A 76 17.34 11.29 37.21
CA LEU A 76 17.40 10.10 36.36
C LEU A 76 16.01 9.59 35.96
N VAL A 77 15.06 9.55 36.91
CA VAL A 77 13.66 9.18 36.62
C VAL A 77 13.02 10.16 35.64
N ASN A 78 13.26 11.46 35.82
CA ASN A 78 12.72 12.48 34.94
C ASN A 78 13.35 12.42 33.54
N GLU A 79 14.65 12.15 33.45
CA GLU A 79 15.35 11.97 32.18
C GLU A 79 14.85 10.71 31.45
N LEU A 80 14.70 9.60 32.16
CA LEU A 80 14.14 8.36 31.61
C LEU A 80 12.71 8.56 31.09
N THR A 81 11.88 9.29 31.84
CA THR A 81 10.51 9.64 31.44
C THR A 81 10.51 10.44 30.13
N ASN A 82 11.35 11.48 30.04
CA ASN A 82 11.50 12.29 28.83
C ASN A 82 11.95 11.47 27.62
N HIS A 83 12.85 10.51 27.82
CA HIS A 83 13.26 9.61 26.74
C HIS A 83 12.11 8.71 26.28
N PHE A 84 11.30 8.17 27.18
CA PHE A 84 10.11 7.41 26.81
C PHE A 84 9.06 8.24 26.05
N GLU A 85 8.84 9.49 26.44
CA GLU A 85 7.93 10.39 25.72
C GLU A 85 8.41 10.64 24.29
N LYS A 86 9.71 10.89 24.10
CA LYS A 86 10.30 11.06 22.76
C LYS A 86 10.20 9.77 21.93
N CYS A 87 10.44 8.60 22.54
CA CYS A 87 10.22 7.30 21.88
C CYS A 87 8.75 7.14 21.44
N GLN A 88 7.80 7.50 22.30
CA GLN A 88 6.38 7.41 21.99
C GLN A 88 5.98 8.36 20.85
N GLN A 89 6.47 9.60 20.87
CA GLN A 89 6.23 10.57 19.78
C GLN A 89 6.78 10.05 18.44
N LEU A 90 7.97 9.45 18.48
CA LEU A 90 8.59 8.85 17.30
C LEU A 90 7.77 7.68 16.75
N LEU A 91 7.31 6.78 17.61
CA LEU A 91 6.42 5.68 17.23
C LEU A 91 5.10 6.20 16.64
N ASN A 92 4.51 7.23 17.24
CA ASN A 92 3.31 7.87 16.72
C ASN A 92 3.54 8.51 15.35
N SER A 93 4.69 9.16 15.14
CA SER A 93 5.09 9.74 13.84
C SER A 93 5.27 8.65 12.77
N ILE A 94 5.93 7.54 13.11
CA ILE A 94 6.09 6.38 12.22
C ILE A 94 4.72 5.78 11.88
N ALA A 95 3.87 5.55 12.88
CA ALA A 95 2.52 5.03 12.68
C ALA A 95 1.67 5.95 11.79
N GLY A 96 1.76 7.27 12.00
CA GLY A 96 1.13 8.27 11.15
C GLY A 96 1.65 8.24 9.72
N SER A 97 2.97 8.14 9.51
CA SER A 97 3.59 8.07 8.18
C SER A 97 3.21 6.79 7.43
N ILE A 98 3.19 5.63 8.10
CA ILE A 98 2.76 4.35 7.53
C ILE A 98 1.29 4.43 7.12
N SER A 99 0.44 5.00 7.97
CA SER A 99 -0.99 5.16 7.69
C SER A 99 -1.24 6.11 6.52
N ALA A 100 -0.53 7.25 6.47
CA ALA A 100 -0.65 8.24 5.41
C ALA A 100 -0.15 7.74 4.07
N LYS A 101 0.93 6.95 4.04
CA LYS A 101 1.48 6.40 2.81
C LYS A 101 0.61 5.28 2.24
N GLY A 102 -0.29 4.66 3.01
CA GLY A 102 -1.24 3.64 2.52
C GLY A 102 -0.61 2.40 1.87
N ILE A 103 0.72 2.30 1.89
CA ILE A 103 1.51 1.21 1.32
C ILE A 103 1.86 0.29 2.49
N THR A 104 0.85 -0.38 3.03
CA THR A 104 1.11 -1.51 3.91
C THR A 104 1.42 -2.71 3.03
N VAL A 105 2.38 -3.53 3.44
CA VAL A 105 2.74 -4.77 2.74
C VAL A 105 1.50 -5.65 2.54
N GLU A 106 0.62 -5.68 3.53
CA GLU A 106 -0.64 -6.42 3.47
C GLU A 106 -1.63 -5.84 2.45
N GLY A 107 -1.70 -4.51 2.32
CA GLY A 107 -2.52 -3.85 1.30
C GLY A 107 -2.00 -4.10 -0.13
N GLN A 108 -0.69 -4.12 -0.32
CA GLN A 108 -0.07 -4.47 -1.60
C GLN A 108 -0.31 -5.95 -1.95
N LYS A 109 -0.16 -6.85 -0.98
CA LYS A 109 -0.43 -8.28 -1.15
C LYS A 109 -1.87 -8.52 -1.60
N ARG A 110 -2.85 -7.91 -0.92
CA ARG A 110 -4.27 -8.03 -1.29
C ARG A 110 -4.54 -7.60 -2.74
N LYS A 111 -4.03 -6.43 -3.15
CA LYS A 111 -4.18 -5.94 -4.54
C LYS A 111 -3.55 -6.88 -5.57
N LEU A 112 -2.41 -7.47 -5.23
CA LEU A 112 -1.75 -8.46 -6.08
C LEU A 112 -2.60 -9.72 -6.23
N GLU A 113 -3.17 -10.23 -5.14
CA GLU A 113 -4.07 -11.39 -5.15
C GLU A 113 -5.33 -11.13 -5.98
N GLU A 114 -5.96 -9.96 -5.84
CA GLU A 114 -7.12 -9.55 -6.66
C GLU A 114 -6.78 -9.50 -8.16
N THR A 115 -5.62 -8.92 -8.49
CA THR A 115 -5.15 -8.84 -9.89
C THR A 115 -4.87 -10.24 -10.45
N ALA A 116 -4.24 -11.12 -9.67
CA ALA A 116 -3.97 -12.49 -10.06
C ALA A 116 -5.26 -13.28 -10.33
N GLN A 117 -6.29 -13.10 -9.51
CA GLN A 117 -7.61 -13.70 -9.74
C GLN A 117 -8.23 -13.23 -11.04
N GLN A 118 -8.19 -11.92 -11.33
CA GLN A 118 -8.69 -11.37 -12.59
C GLN A 118 -7.94 -11.91 -13.80
N LEU A 119 -6.60 -12.05 -13.71
CA LEU A 119 -5.79 -12.65 -14.77
C LEU A 119 -6.17 -14.11 -15.00
N ASN A 120 -6.43 -14.87 -13.93
CA ASN A 120 -6.87 -16.25 -14.05
C ASN A 120 -8.24 -16.35 -14.73
N GLN A 121 -9.20 -15.51 -14.33
CA GLN A 121 -10.52 -15.44 -14.97
C GLN A 121 -10.40 -15.13 -16.48
N ARG A 122 -9.53 -14.18 -16.85
CA ARG A 122 -9.26 -13.86 -18.26
C ARG A 122 -8.66 -15.05 -19.00
N ARG A 123 -7.72 -15.77 -18.39
CA ARG A 123 -7.11 -16.97 -18.99
C ARG A 123 -8.16 -18.05 -19.26
N ASP A 124 -9.05 -18.29 -18.30
CA ASP A 124 -10.10 -19.29 -18.44
C ASP A 124 -11.10 -18.91 -19.54
N LEU A 125 -11.47 -17.63 -19.65
CA LEU A 125 -12.30 -17.12 -20.74
C LEU A 125 -11.63 -17.29 -22.12
N ILE A 126 -10.34 -16.96 -22.22
CA ILE A 126 -9.56 -17.13 -23.45
C ILE A 126 -9.53 -18.61 -23.85
N ASN A 127 -9.33 -19.53 -22.89
CA ASN A 127 -9.33 -20.96 -23.16
C ASN A 127 -10.70 -21.47 -23.64
N LYS A 128 -11.79 -20.99 -23.02
CA LYS A 128 -13.15 -21.31 -23.47
C LYS A 128 -13.40 -20.83 -24.89
N TYR A 129 -13.05 -19.57 -25.18
CA TYR A 129 -13.21 -19.01 -26.52
C TYR A 129 -12.40 -19.77 -27.56
N ARG A 130 -11.13 -20.08 -27.24
CA ARG A 130 -10.27 -20.92 -28.10
C ARG A 130 -10.94 -22.25 -28.41
N SER A 131 -11.44 -22.95 -27.40
CA SER A 131 -12.11 -24.25 -27.57
C SER A 131 -13.34 -24.13 -28.48
N SER A 132 -14.17 -23.09 -28.27
CA SER A 132 -15.34 -22.84 -29.12
C SER A 132 -14.96 -22.54 -30.58
N VAL A 133 -13.88 -21.80 -30.81
CA VAL A 133 -13.36 -21.54 -32.17
C VAL A 133 -12.85 -22.83 -32.81
N GLU A 134 -12.09 -23.64 -32.07
CA GLU A 134 -11.59 -24.92 -32.56
C GLU A 134 -12.74 -25.87 -32.94
N ASP A 135 -13.83 -25.91 -32.17
CA ASP A 135 -15.01 -26.72 -32.50
C ASP A 135 -15.77 -26.22 -33.74
N LEU A 136 -15.82 -24.90 -33.97
CA LEU A 136 -16.43 -24.32 -35.17
C LEU A 136 -15.58 -24.52 -36.43
N VAL A 137 -14.25 -24.59 -36.28
CA VAL A 137 -13.30 -24.74 -37.39
C VAL A 137 -13.04 -26.22 -37.73
N LYS A 138 -13.40 -27.16 -36.83
CA LYS A 138 -13.40 -28.60 -37.18
C LYS A 138 -14.36 -28.82 -38.36
N PRO A 139 -13.84 -29.23 -39.54
CA PRO A 139 -14.71 -29.50 -40.67
C PRO A 139 -15.65 -30.66 -40.33
N ASP A 140 -16.94 -30.46 -40.55
CA ASP A 140 -17.96 -31.50 -40.44
C ASP A 140 -17.65 -32.58 -41.51
N GLY A 141 -16.98 -33.66 -41.12
CA GLY A 141 -16.67 -34.79 -41.98
C GLY A 141 -15.19 -35.16 -42.08
N SER A 142 -14.72 -35.95 -41.13
CA SER A 142 -13.73 -37.00 -41.44
C SER A 142 -14.31 -38.30 -40.89
N LYS A 143 -15.18 -38.91 -41.68
CA LYS A 143 -15.61 -40.31 -41.55
C LYS A 143 -15.23 -41.02 -42.83
#